data_AF-S0KR86-F1
#
_entry.id   AF-S0KR86-F1
#
_cell.length_a   1.000
_cell.length_b   1.000
_cell.length_c   1.000
_cell.angle_alpha   90.00
_cell.angle_beta   90.00
_cell.angle_gamma   90.00
#
_symmetry.space_group_name_H-M   'P 1'
#
loop_
_entity.id
_entity.type
_entity.pdbx_description
1 polymer ?
#
loop_
_entity_poly.entity_id
_entity_poly.type
_entity_poly.pdbx_seq_one_letter_code
_entity_poly.pdbx_strand_id
1 'polypeptide(L)' 'MNEQELLKRAVTLTAAANQLKLAERLIENVEYARINKDQFSVNHQLQSGVLEDIGEVISDIRNTIQDVSNDICPD' A
#
# COMPACT_ATOMS: atom_id res chain seq x y z
N MET A 1 7.84 18.01 -18.59
CA MET A 1 6.88 18.10 -17.48
C MET A 1 6.98 19.48 -16.84
N ASN A 2 5.86 20.18 -16.65
CA ASN A 2 5.85 21.51 -16.01
C ASN A 2 5.69 21.40 -14.48
N GLU A 3 5.81 22.54 -13.77
CA GLU A 3 5.74 22.57 -12.30
C GLU A 3 4.39 22.07 -11.75
N GLN A 4 3.28 22.37 -12.43
CA GLN A 4 1.96 21.90 -12.02
C GLN A 4 1.81 20.38 -12.17
N GLU A 5 2.36 19.81 -13.25
CA GLU A 5 2.41 18.38 -13.48
C GLU A 5 3.28 17.68 -12.43
N LEU A 6 4.47 18.23 -12.14
CA LEU A 6 5.35 17.74 -11.06
C LEU A 6 4.64 17.73 -9.71
N LEU A 7 3.94 18.82 -9.36
CA LEU A 7 3.18 18.90 -8.11
C LEU A 7 2.07 17.84 -8.06
N LYS A 8 1.34 17.63 -9.15
CA LYS A 8 0.31 16.59 -9.23
C LYS A 8 0.91 15.20 -9.00
N ARG A 9 2.06 14.88 -9.61
CA ARG A 9 2.76 13.60 -9.39
C ARG A 9 3.23 13.44 -7.95
N ALA A 10 3.77 14.51 -7.34
CA ALA A 10 4.17 14.48 -5.94
C ALA A 10 2.98 14.20 -5.00
N VAL A 11 1.80 14.79 -5.27
CA VAL A 11 0.57 14.50 -4.54
C VAL A 11 0.15 13.04 -4.69
N THR A 12 0.19 12.50 -5.92
CA THR A 12 -0.11 11.10 -6.21
C THR A 12 0.85 10.14 -5.46
N LEU A 13 2.16 10.40 -5.50
CA LEU A 13 3.14 9.61 -4.74
C LEU A 13 2.94 9.71 -3.23
N THR A 14 2.57 10.89 -2.72
CA THR A 14 2.24 11.07 -1.30
C THR A 14 1.02 10.25 -0.90
N ALA A 15 0.00 10.17 -1.75
CA ALA A 15 -1.16 9.32 -1.52
C ALA A 15 -0.77 7.84 -1.49
N ALA A 16 0.05 7.37 -2.43
CA ALA A 16 0.58 6.00 -2.45
C ALA A 16 1.40 5.67 -1.19
N ALA A 17 2.23 6.60 -0.71
CA ALA A 17 2.98 6.45 0.53
C ALA A 17 2.05 6.32 1.76
N ASN A 18 0.93 7.05 1.78
CA ASN A 18 -0.06 6.92 2.85
C ASN A 18 -0.78 5.57 2.79
N GLN A 19 -1.09 5.05 1.59
CA GLN A 19 -1.64 3.70 1.42
C GLN A 19 -0.65 2.64 1.90
N LEU A 20 0.64 2.79 1.60
CA LEU A 20 1.68 1.87 2.07
C LEU A 20 1.70 1.80 3.61
N LYS A 21 1.64 2.96 4.27
CA LYS A 21 1.58 3.03 5.74
C LYS A 21 0.36 2.32 6.33
N LEU A 22 -0.77 2.31 5.62
CA LEU A 22 -1.95 1.55 6.04
C LEU A 22 -1.72 0.05 5.91
N ALA A 23 -1.12 -0.40 4.79
CA ALA A 23 -0.75 -1.81 4.61
C ALA A 23 0.25 -2.28 5.68
N GLU A 24 1.26 -1.48 6.00
CA GLU A 24 2.22 -1.77 7.07
C GLU A 24 1.53 -1.98 8.42
N ARG A 25 0.55 -1.13 8.75
CA ARG A 25 -0.24 -1.26 10.00
C ARG A 25 -1.11 -2.53 10.01
N LEU A 26 -1.69 -2.90 8.88
CA LEU A 26 -2.45 -4.15 8.78
C LEU A 26 -1.53 -5.36 9.01
N ILE A 27 -0.35 -5.35 8.42
CA ILE A 27 0.68 -6.38 8.62
C ILE A 27 1.11 -6.44 10.09
N GLU A 28 1.40 -5.29 10.71
CA GLU A 28 1.76 -5.23 12.14
C GLU A 28 0.68 -5.81 13.04
N ASN A 29 -0.60 -5.55 12.75
CA ASN A 29 -1.71 -6.10 13.52
C ASN A 29 -1.81 -7.63 13.43
N VAL A 30 -1.60 -8.18 12.23
CA VAL A 30 -1.54 -9.64 12.02
C VAL A 30 -0.36 -10.25 12.77
N GLU A 31 0.83 -9.65 12.64
CA GLU A 31 2.04 -10.12 13.30
C GLU A 31 1.95 -10.01 14.82
N TYR A 32 1.37 -8.94 15.35
CA TYR A 32 1.12 -8.79 16.78
C TYR A 32 0.20 -9.89 17.31
N ALA A 33 -0.92 -10.16 16.62
CA ALA A 33 -1.82 -11.25 17.01
C ALA A 33 -1.12 -12.61 16.97
N ARG A 34 -0.31 -12.86 15.93
CA ARG A 34 0.49 -14.08 15.77
C ARG A 34 1.49 -14.27 16.92
N ILE A 35 2.27 -13.24 17.25
CA ILE A 35 3.29 -13.29 18.32
C ILE A 35 2.65 -13.54 19.69
N ASN A 36 1.50 -12.94 19.95
CA ASN A 36 0.75 -13.13 21.19
C ASN A 36 -0.06 -14.44 21.24
N LYS A 37 0.03 -15.28 20.20
CA LYS A 37 -0.70 -16.55 20.07
C LYS A 37 -2.23 -16.38 20.12
N ASP A 38 -2.72 -15.22 19.69
CA ASP A 38 -4.16 -14.97 19.54
C ASP A 38 -4.65 -15.56 18.20
N GLN A 39 -4.89 -16.87 18.22
CA GLN A 39 -5.32 -17.61 17.05
C GLN A 39 -6.69 -17.15 16.53
N PHE A 40 -7.56 -16.65 17.41
CA PHE A 40 -8.87 -16.16 17.00
C PHE A 40 -8.73 -14.91 16.14
N SER A 41 -7.95 -13.92 16.59
CA SER A 41 -7.72 -12.69 15.84
C SER A 41 -7.01 -12.94 14.52
N VAL A 42 -6.00 -13.82 14.49
CA VAL A 42 -5.32 -14.22 13.24
C VAL A 42 -6.32 -14.84 12.26
N ASN A 43 -7.10 -15.83 12.71
CA ASN A 43 -8.08 -16.49 11.84
C ASN A 43 -9.15 -15.51 11.34
N HIS A 44 -9.62 -14.60 12.19
CA HIS A 44 -10.60 -13.60 11.80
C HIS A 44 -10.05 -12.66 10.71
N GLN A 45 -8.82 -12.16 10.87
CA GLN A 45 -8.18 -11.29 9.88
C GLN A 45 -7.91 -12.00 8.55
N LEU A 46 -7.51 -13.27 8.59
CA LEU A 46 -7.35 -14.08 7.38
C LEU A 46 -8.68 -14.30 6.65
N GLN A 47 -9.75 -14.56 7.39
CA GLN A 47 -11.10 -14.75 6.84
C GLN A 47 -11.74 -13.45 6.37
N SER A 48 -11.36 -12.31 6.95
CA SER A 48 -11.88 -11.01 6.53
C SER A 48 -11.29 -10.51 5.21
N GLY A 49 -10.29 -11.22 4.65
CA GLY A 49 -9.65 -10.83 3.40
C GLY A 49 -8.49 -9.85 3.57
N VAL A 50 -7.93 -9.66 4.78
CA VAL A 50 -6.88 -8.65 5.01
C VAL A 50 -5.65 -8.83 4.09
N LEU A 51 -5.34 -10.07 3.73
CA LEU A 51 -4.23 -10.36 2.82
C LEU A 51 -4.51 -9.94 1.38
N GLU A 52 -5.77 -10.05 0.96
CA GLU A 52 -6.23 -9.58 -0.35
C GLU A 52 -6.17 -8.05 -0.39
N ASP A 53 -6.69 -7.37 0.64
CA ASP A 53 -6.60 -5.91 0.78
C ASP A 53 -5.15 -5.40 0.73
N ILE A 54 -4.23 -6.07 1.45
CA ILE A 54 -2.80 -5.74 1.42
C ILE A 54 -2.23 -5.94 0.01
N GLY A 55 -2.60 -7.04 -0.66
CA GLY A 55 -2.16 -7.35 -2.01
C GLY A 55 -2.63 -6.32 -3.05
N GLU A 56 -3.89 -5.90 -2.97
CA GLU A 56 -4.47 -4.86 -3.80
C GLU A 56 -3.74 -3.53 -3.59
N VAL A 57 -3.56 -3.10 -2.33
CA VAL A 57 -2.84 -1.86 -2.00
C VAL A 57 -1.42 -1.88 -2.56
N ILE A 58 -0.68 -2.99 -2.40
CA ILE A 58 0.68 -3.11 -2.94
C ILE A 58 0.68 -3.02 -4.48
N SER A 59 -0.29 -3.67 -5.13
CA SER A 59 -0.42 -3.62 -6.59
C SER A 59 -0.71 -2.20 -7.08
N ASP A 60 -1.61 -1.48 -6.43
CA ASP A 60 -1.97 -0.10 -6.76
C ASP A 60 -0.80 0.87 -6.57
N ILE A 61 -0.05 0.72 -5.48
CA ILE A 61 1.18 1.49 -5.24
C ILE A 61 2.20 1.25 -6.35
N ARG A 62 2.43 -0.02 -6.72
CA ARG A 62 3.35 -0.38 -7.80
C ARG A 62 2.93 0.26 -9.12
N ASN A 63 1.66 0.16 -9.49
CA ASN A 63 1.13 0.75 -10.72
C ASN A 63 1.29 2.28 -10.70
N THR A 64 0.98 2.91 -9.57
CA THR A 64 1.16 4.36 -9.38
C THR A 64 2.60 4.80 -9.56
N ILE A 65 3.56 4.06 -8.98
CA ILE A 65 4.99 4.33 -9.15
C ILE A 65 5.40 4.17 -10.61
N GLN A 66 4.94 3.11 -11.27
CA GLN A 66 5.26 2.86 -12.69
C GLN A 66 4.71 3.96 -13.60
N ASP A 67 3.48 4.40 -13.38
CA ASP A 67 2.86 5.49 -14.14
C ASP A 67 3.67 6.79 -14.00
N VAL A 68 4.00 7.15 -12.76
CA VAL A 68 4.85 8.34 -12.50
C VAL A 68 6.24 8.18 -13.11
N SER A 69 6.82 6.99 -13.07
CA SER A 69 8.13 6.69 -13.68
C SER A 69 8.09 6.88 -15.19
N ASN A 70 7.09 6.31 -15.87
CA ASN A 70 6.90 6.42 -17.33
C ASN A 70 6.70 7.87 -17.75
N ASP A 71 6.02 8.67 -16.93
CA ASP A 71 5.79 10.09 -17.19
C ASP A 71 7.07 10.94 -17.06
N ILE A 72 7.98 10.57 -16.15
CA ILE A 72 9.24 11.30 -15.92
C ILE A 72 10.32 10.85 -16.91
N CYS A 73 10.40 9.55 -17.17
CA CYS A 73 11.37 8.90 -18.04
C CYS A 73 10.62 8.02 -19.04
N PRO A 74 10.00 8.62 -20.07
CA PRO A 74 9.37 7.85 -21.13
C PRO A 74 10.44 7.09 -21.91
N ASP A 75 10.19 5.80 -22.18
CA ASP A 75 11.01 5.00 -23.10
C ASP A 75 11.06 5.61 -24.51
#